data_AF-A0A6V8D8A4-F1
#
_entry.id   AF-A0A6V8D8A4-F1
#
_cell.length_a   1.000
_cell.length_b   1.000
_cell.length_c   1.000
_cell.angle_alpha   90.00
_cell.angle_beta   90.00
_cell.angle_gamma   90.00
#
_symmetry.space_group_name_H-M   'P 1'
#
loop_
_entity.id
_entity.type
_entity.pdbx_description
1 polymer ?
#
loop_
_entity_poly.entity_id
_entity_poly.type
_entity_poly.pdbx_seq_one_letter_code
_entity_poly.pdbx_strand_id
1 'polypeptide(L)'
;MRGAAVVLMTLLMVSTLPLFAAAEDADLRFESGLQTTSSSGWYASGETVELSSYFVNDGASTAFENDPSCGAVLQVYDALGQTLVDERSSCRGQTQMLDLASTEVYDFSILTWDLTDSNGVEVLPGWYSVVAFHTATGLSTAQDVHVQTDVTVPDSLQLSIELTSRLGPLVASDEMVLSVVMSNP
;
A
#
# COMPACT_ATOMS: atom_id res chain seq x y z
N MET A 1 57.00 36.08 -9.61
CA MET A 1 56.56 34.82 -10.27
C MET A 1 56.16 33.68 -9.30
N ARG A 2 56.10 33.89 -7.96
CA ARG A 2 55.74 32.81 -7.00
C ARG A 2 54.26 32.73 -6.62
N GLY A 3 53.48 33.80 -6.81
CA GLY A 3 52.04 33.80 -6.50
C GLY A 3 51.17 33.11 -7.55
N ALA A 4 51.56 33.16 -8.83
CA ALA A 4 50.78 32.56 -9.92
C ALA A 4 50.72 31.03 -9.84
N ALA A 5 51.81 30.39 -9.40
CA ALA A 5 51.86 28.94 -9.25
C ALA A 5 50.95 28.43 -8.12
N VAL A 6 50.84 29.19 -7.02
CA VAL A 6 49.96 28.83 -5.88
C VAL A 6 48.50 28.95 -6.28
N VAL A 7 48.13 30.02 -7.00
CA VAL A 7 46.75 30.22 -7.49
C VAL A 7 46.33 29.11 -8.47
N LEU A 8 47.24 28.71 -9.37
CA LEU A 8 46.99 27.61 -10.31
C LEU A 8 46.83 26.26 -9.61
N MET A 9 47.66 25.96 -8.61
CA MET A 9 47.53 24.72 -7.82
C MET A 9 46.22 24.69 -7.02
N THR A 10 45.79 25.82 -6.46
CA THR A 10 44.51 25.90 -5.74
C THR A 10 43.32 25.73 -6.69
N LEU A 11 43.34 26.32 -7.89
CA LEU A 11 42.28 26.12 -8.87
C LEU A 11 42.21 24.66 -9.36
N LEU A 12 43.37 24.02 -9.56
CA LEU A 12 43.45 22.63 -10.01
C LEU A 12 42.88 21.66 -8.95
N MET A 13 43.18 21.90 -7.67
CA MET A 13 42.66 21.10 -6.55
C MET A 13 41.14 21.24 -6.37
N VAL A 14 40.57 22.41 -6.65
CA VAL A 14 39.11 22.61 -6.63
C VAL A 14 38.43 21.89 -7.80
N SER A 15 39.11 21.76 -8.94
CA SER A 15 38.55 21.07 -10.14
C SER A 15 38.49 19.55 -10.02
N THR A 16 39.24 18.97 -9.07
CA THR A 16 39.24 17.51 -8.80
C THR A 16 38.27 17.10 -7.70
N LEU A 17 37.53 18.04 -7.12
CA LEU A 17 36.42 17.69 -6.24
C LEU A 17 35.38 16.97 -7.09
N PRO A 18 35.01 15.72 -6.78
CA PRO A 18 33.86 15.11 -7.42
C PRO A 18 32.66 15.97 -7.02
N LEU A 19 32.18 16.78 -7.96
CA LEU A 19 30.81 17.25 -7.92
C LEU A 19 30.00 15.96 -7.93
N PHE A 20 29.44 15.60 -6.78
CA PHE A 20 28.34 14.65 -6.72
C PHE A 20 27.20 15.28 -7.53
N ALA A 21 27.22 15.06 -8.85
CA ALA A 21 26.03 15.19 -9.65
C ALA A 21 25.12 14.07 -9.16
N ALA A 22 24.19 14.41 -8.26
CA ALA A 22 22.96 13.66 -8.21
C ALA A 22 22.35 13.81 -9.59
N ALA A 23 22.41 12.76 -10.41
CA ALA A 23 21.50 12.67 -11.53
C ALA A 23 20.10 12.74 -10.91
N GLU A 24 19.31 13.75 -11.29
CA GLU A 24 17.88 13.73 -11.03
C GLU A 24 17.34 12.48 -11.73
N ASP A 25 17.13 11.43 -10.94
CA ASP A 25 16.52 10.16 -11.36
C ASP A 25 15.00 10.33 -11.48
N ALA A 26 14.56 11.43 -12.12
CA ALA A 26 13.19 11.93 -12.02
C ALA A 26 12.39 11.84 -13.33
N ASP A 27 12.96 11.25 -14.38
CA ASP A 27 12.27 11.13 -15.67
C ASP A 27 11.34 9.91 -15.71
N LEU A 28 11.67 8.81 -15.03
CA LEU A 28 10.85 7.61 -14.96
C LEU A 28 10.09 7.53 -13.64
N ARG A 29 8.75 7.57 -13.69
CA ARG A 29 7.90 7.53 -12.50
C ARG A 29 6.98 6.31 -12.52
N PHE A 30 6.92 5.60 -11.40
CA PHE A 30 5.99 4.50 -11.19
C PHE A 30 4.74 5.00 -10.48
N GLU A 31 3.58 4.75 -11.06
CA GLU A 31 2.29 5.17 -10.51
C GLU A 31 1.31 4.00 -10.48
N SER A 32 0.31 4.11 -9.59
CA SER A 32 -0.75 3.12 -9.46
C SER A 32 -2.06 3.77 -9.06
N GLY A 33 -3.17 3.19 -9.48
CA GLY A 33 -4.51 3.64 -9.12
C GLY A 33 -5.49 2.48 -8.96
N LEU A 34 -6.46 2.65 -8.06
CA LEU A 34 -7.57 1.71 -7.93
C LEU A 34 -8.46 1.85 -9.17
N GLN A 35 -8.71 0.74 -9.89
CA GLN A 35 -9.59 0.78 -11.07
C GLN A 35 -11.05 0.96 -10.68
N THR A 36 -11.47 0.30 -9.60
CA THR A 36 -12.82 0.36 -9.07
C THR A 36 -12.75 0.76 -7.61
N THR A 37 -13.35 1.89 -7.27
CA THR A 37 -13.64 2.21 -5.87
C THR A 37 -15.03 1.68 -5.56
N SER A 38 -15.18 0.95 -4.47
CA SER A 38 -16.51 0.50 -4.04
C SER A 38 -17.45 1.70 -3.90
N SER A 39 -18.67 1.56 -4.42
CA SER A 39 -19.72 2.60 -4.31
C SER A 39 -19.99 3.04 -2.87
N SER A 40 -19.69 2.17 -1.90
CA SER A 40 -19.86 2.44 -0.48
C SER A 40 -18.64 3.13 0.15
N GLY A 41 -17.48 3.12 -0.52
CA GLY A 41 -16.21 3.61 0.02
C GLY A 41 -15.42 2.57 0.82
N TRP A 42 -15.84 1.31 0.83
CA TRP A 42 -15.14 0.18 1.43
C TRP A 42 -15.36 -1.11 0.64
N TYR A 43 -14.41 -2.03 0.71
CA TYR A 43 -14.54 -3.36 0.10
C TYR A 43 -15.17 -4.35 1.09
N ALA A 44 -16.11 -5.15 0.62
CA ALA A 44 -16.80 -6.17 1.41
C ALA A 44 -16.41 -7.60 0.99
N SER A 45 -16.79 -8.58 1.80
CA SER A 45 -16.51 -9.99 1.51
C SER A 45 -16.97 -10.39 0.11
N GLY A 46 -16.09 -11.09 -0.62
CA GLY A 46 -16.30 -11.52 -2.01
C GLY A 46 -16.02 -10.46 -3.07
N GLU A 47 -15.67 -9.22 -2.69
CA GLU A 47 -15.15 -8.22 -3.62
C GLU A 47 -13.65 -8.41 -3.85
N THR A 48 -13.13 -7.75 -4.89
CA THR A 48 -11.71 -7.79 -5.25
C THR A 48 -11.21 -6.37 -5.44
N VAL A 49 -10.08 -6.06 -4.82
CA VAL A 49 -9.36 -4.82 -5.06
C VAL A 49 -8.55 -4.97 -6.35
N GLU A 50 -8.78 -4.10 -7.32
CA GLU A 50 -8.05 -4.06 -8.60
C GLU A 50 -7.17 -2.82 -8.66
N LEU A 51 -5.86 -3.02 -8.76
CA LEU A 51 -4.86 -1.96 -8.80
C LEU A 51 -4.17 -1.97 -10.16
N SER A 52 -4.35 -0.90 -10.94
CA SER A 52 -3.54 -0.68 -12.14
C SER A 52 -2.21 -0.04 -11.74
N SER A 53 -1.15 -0.36 -12.47
CA SER A 53 0.16 0.28 -12.30
C SER A 53 0.84 0.49 -13.64
N TYR A 54 1.63 1.56 -13.74
CA TYR A 54 2.31 1.92 -14.97
C TYR A 54 3.57 2.73 -14.69
N PHE A 55 4.49 2.70 -15.66
CA PHE A 55 5.56 3.68 -15.76
C PHE A 55 5.16 4.84 -16.68
N VAL A 56 5.53 6.06 -16.32
CA VAL A 56 5.50 7.23 -17.20
C VAL A 56 6.90 7.81 -17.35
N ASN A 57 7.29 8.15 -18.58
CA ASN A 57 8.52 8.88 -18.85
C ASN A 57 8.23 10.37 -19.09
N ASP A 58 8.48 11.21 -18.09
CA ASP A 58 8.30 12.67 -18.16
C ASP A 58 9.50 13.40 -18.80
N GLY A 59 10.56 12.67 -19.15
CA GLY A 59 11.82 13.23 -19.66
C GLY A 59 12.20 12.76 -21.06
N ALA A 60 13.51 12.61 -21.30
CA ALA A 60 14.04 12.12 -22.57
C ALA A 60 13.87 10.59 -22.69
N SER A 61 14.03 10.03 -23.89
CA SER A 61 13.98 8.57 -24.09
C SER A 61 14.92 7.86 -23.12
N THR A 62 14.38 6.88 -22.38
CA THR A 62 15.08 6.13 -21.35
C THR A 62 14.88 4.64 -21.55
N ALA A 63 15.45 3.83 -20.67
CA ALA A 63 15.16 2.40 -20.59
C ALA A 63 15.13 1.96 -19.13
N PHE A 64 14.33 0.95 -18.82
CA PHE A 64 14.29 0.33 -17.48
C PHE A 64 14.44 -1.19 -17.54
N GLU A 65 15.00 -1.77 -16.48
CA GLU A 65 15.03 -3.22 -16.29
C GLU A 65 13.65 -3.69 -15.84
N ASN A 66 13.18 -4.82 -16.37
CA ASN A 66 11.92 -5.46 -16.02
C ASN A 66 12.13 -6.98 -15.86
N ASP A 67 11.39 -7.60 -14.94
CA ASP A 67 11.26 -9.06 -14.89
C ASP A 67 10.01 -9.48 -15.68
N PRO A 68 10.14 -10.00 -16.92
CA PRO A 68 8.98 -10.36 -17.73
C PRO A 68 8.13 -11.49 -17.15
N SER A 69 8.57 -12.17 -16.08
CA SER A 69 7.77 -13.19 -15.41
C SER A 69 6.72 -12.62 -14.46
N CYS A 70 6.86 -11.37 -14.03
CA CYS A 70 5.94 -10.74 -13.07
C CYS A 70 5.81 -9.21 -13.26
N GLY A 71 6.91 -8.50 -13.53
CA GLY A 71 6.95 -7.04 -13.65
C GLY A 71 6.64 -6.35 -12.32
N ALA A 72 5.44 -5.76 -12.24
CA ALA A 72 4.87 -5.25 -11.00
C ALA A 72 4.13 -6.38 -10.25
N VAL A 73 4.26 -6.38 -8.92
CA VAL A 73 3.63 -7.37 -8.05
C VAL A 73 2.88 -6.70 -6.90
N LEU A 74 1.92 -7.42 -6.32
CA LEU A 74 1.16 -6.93 -5.18
C LEU A 74 1.88 -7.17 -3.85
N GLN A 75 1.80 -6.18 -2.96
CA GLN A 75 2.03 -6.37 -1.54
C GLN A 75 0.88 -5.76 -0.75
N VAL A 76 0.49 -6.40 0.35
CA VAL A 76 -0.60 -5.91 1.21
C VAL A 76 -0.12 -5.88 2.65
N TYR A 77 -0.36 -4.74 3.31
CA TYR A 77 -0.02 -4.51 4.70
C TYR A 77 -1.26 -4.12 5.51
N ASP A 78 -1.33 -4.59 6.75
CA ASP A 78 -2.33 -4.10 7.71
C ASP A 78 -2.00 -2.69 8.24
N ALA A 79 -2.90 -2.13 9.05
CA ALA A 79 -2.71 -0.82 9.68
C ALA A 79 -1.50 -0.73 10.64
N LEU A 80 -0.91 -1.86 11.04
CA LEU A 80 0.30 -1.94 11.86
C LEU A 80 1.56 -2.15 11.01
N GLY A 81 1.44 -2.22 9.69
CA GLY A 81 2.53 -2.48 8.76
C GLY A 81 2.96 -3.95 8.71
N GLN A 82 2.16 -4.89 9.22
CA GLN A 82 2.42 -6.32 9.04
C GLN A 82 2.06 -6.75 7.62
N THR A 83 2.94 -7.52 7.00
CA THR A 83 2.72 -8.07 5.66
C THR A 83 1.71 -9.21 5.70
N LEU A 84 0.67 -9.10 4.87
CA LEU A 84 -0.35 -10.14 4.70
C LEU A 84 -0.15 -10.91 3.39
N VAL A 85 0.26 -10.20 2.35
CA VAL A 85 0.54 -10.72 1.00
C VAL A 85 1.84 -10.07 0.51
N ASP A 86 2.73 -10.89 -0.05
CA ASP A 86 3.96 -10.44 -0.73
C ASP A 86 4.22 -11.33 -1.94
N GLU A 87 3.88 -10.84 -3.14
CA GLU A 87 3.95 -11.63 -4.37
C GLU A 87 5.35 -11.65 -5.00
N ARG A 88 6.37 -11.01 -4.40
CA ARG A 88 7.74 -11.01 -4.94
C ARG A 88 8.30 -12.41 -5.15
N SER A 89 7.91 -13.38 -4.34
CA SER A 89 8.34 -14.78 -4.49
C SER A 89 7.78 -15.48 -5.73
N SER A 90 6.79 -14.90 -6.42
CA SER A 90 6.24 -15.43 -7.68
C SER A 90 7.14 -15.16 -8.89
N CYS A 91 8.04 -14.18 -8.79
CA CYS A 91 8.96 -13.78 -9.85
C CYS A 91 10.06 -14.82 -10.07
N ARG A 92 10.45 -15.04 -11.33
CA ARG A 92 11.50 -15.98 -11.71
C ARG A 92 12.90 -15.36 -11.74
N GLY A 93 13.01 -14.06 -11.47
CA GLY A 93 14.29 -13.33 -11.48
C GLY A 93 14.86 -13.18 -12.88
N GLN A 94 14.01 -13.00 -13.90
CA GLN A 94 14.45 -12.74 -15.26
C GLN A 94 14.75 -11.25 -15.43
N THR A 95 15.62 -10.91 -16.38
CA THR A 95 15.97 -9.51 -16.66
C THR A 95 15.78 -9.24 -18.14
N GLN A 96 14.98 -8.21 -18.43
CA GLN A 96 14.75 -7.66 -19.75
C GLN A 96 14.93 -6.14 -19.68
N MET A 97 15.66 -5.56 -20.63
CA MET A 97 15.68 -4.11 -20.81
C MET A 97 14.51 -3.69 -21.70
N LEU A 98 13.73 -2.71 -21.27
CA LEU A 98 12.64 -2.10 -22.04
C LEU A 98 12.96 -0.64 -22.29
N ASP A 99 12.94 -0.24 -23.55
CA ASP A 99 13.06 1.16 -23.94
C ASP A 99 11.72 1.87 -23.75
N LEU A 100 11.74 3.09 -23.21
CA LEU A 100 10.56 3.93 -22.99
C LEU A 100 10.84 5.33 -23.55
N ALA A 101 10.15 5.69 -24.63
CA ALA A 101 10.31 6.98 -25.28
C ALA A 101 9.83 8.13 -24.38
N SER A 102 10.22 9.36 -24.75
CA SER A 102 9.73 10.57 -24.07
C SER A 102 8.20 10.62 -24.11
N THR A 103 7.56 10.89 -22.97
CA THR A 103 6.10 10.92 -22.76
C THR A 103 5.37 9.59 -22.93
N GLU A 104 6.10 8.48 -23.10
CA GLU A 104 5.50 7.14 -23.22
C GLU A 104 5.08 6.60 -21.85
N VAL A 105 4.00 5.82 -21.85
CA VAL A 105 3.47 5.11 -20.70
C VAL A 105 3.57 3.61 -20.96
N TYR A 106 4.07 2.86 -19.98
CA TYR A 106 4.11 1.41 -20.01
C TYR A 106 3.21 0.84 -18.92
N ASP A 107 2.10 0.23 -19.33
CA ASP A 107 1.14 -0.40 -18.42
C ASP A 107 1.59 -1.80 -18.00
N PHE A 108 1.46 -2.10 -16.71
CA PHE A 108 1.61 -3.45 -16.18
C PHE A 108 0.27 -4.19 -16.12
N SER A 109 0.33 -5.48 -15.84
CA SER A 109 -0.88 -6.27 -15.57
C SER A 109 -1.59 -5.74 -14.31
N ILE A 110 -2.93 -5.83 -14.32
CA ILE A 110 -3.74 -5.46 -13.15
C ILE A 110 -3.40 -6.40 -12.00
N LEU A 111 -3.11 -5.81 -10.85
CA LEU A 111 -2.87 -6.54 -9.60
C LEU A 111 -4.20 -6.69 -8.87
N THR A 112 -4.46 -7.87 -8.31
CA THR A 112 -5.76 -8.19 -7.70
C THR A 112 -5.57 -8.73 -6.29
N TRP A 113 -6.40 -8.25 -5.37
CA TRP A 113 -6.46 -8.77 -4.01
C TRP A 113 -7.89 -9.13 -3.63
N ASP A 114 -8.11 -10.38 -3.22
CA ASP A 114 -9.40 -10.94 -2.85
C ASP A 114 -9.74 -10.78 -1.36
N LEU A 115 -9.09 -9.83 -0.69
CA LEU A 115 -9.25 -9.56 0.75
C LEU A 115 -8.79 -10.72 1.64
N THR A 116 -7.90 -11.59 1.16
CA THR A 116 -7.34 -12.69 1.96
C THR A 116 -5.87 -12.49 2.33
N ASP A 117 -5.43 -13.16 3.40
CA ASP A 117 -4.02 -13.27 3.75
C ASP A 117 -3.30 -14.36 2.92
N SER A 118 -1.99 -14.53 3.14
CA SER A 118 -1.20 -15.59 2.50
C SER A 118 -1.69 -17.04 2.74
N ASN A 119 -2.57 -17.28 3.71
CA ASN A 119 -3.19 -18.58 3.98
C ASN A 119 -4.56 -18.74 3.29
N GLY A 120 -5.03 -17.73 2.57
CA GLY A 120 -6.35 -17.68 1.96
C GLY A 120 -7.47 -17.44 2.96
N VAL A 121 -7.15 -16.88 4.14
CA VAL A 121 -8.15 -16.50 5.17
C VAL A 121 -8.51 -15.04 4.96
N GLU A 122 -9.82 -14.75 4.94
CA GLU A 122 -10.31 -13.38 4.82
C GLU A 122 -9.81 -12.50 5.96
N VAL A 123 -9.34 -11.29 5.62
CA VAL A 123 -8.79 -10.34 6.59
C VAL A 123 -9.90 -9.73 7.44
N LEU A 124 -9.54 -9.23 8.63
CA LEU A 124 -10.51 -8.56 9.50
C LEU A 124 -10.90 -7.17 8.96
N PRO A 125 -12.03 -6.58 9.40
CA PRO A 125 -12.35 -5.21 9.05
C PRO A 125 -11.28 -4.23 9.51
N GLY A 126 -10.94 -3.26 8.65
CA GLY A 126 -9.85 -2.34 8.94
C GLY A 126 -9.36 -1.54 7.75
N TRP A 127 -8.25 -0.84 7.95
CA TRP A 127 -7.51 -0.16 6.89
C TRP A 127 -6.32 -1.01 6.48
N TYR A 128 -6.11 -1.10 5.17
CA TYR A 128 -5.02 -1.85 4.56
C TYR A 128 -4.32 -0.97 3.54
N SER A 129 -3.00 -1.14 3.42
CA SER A 129 -2.21 -0.49 2.38
C SER A 129 -1.89 -1.50 1.29
N VAL A 130 -2.43 -1.26 0.09
CA VAL A 130 -2.26 -2.09 -1.09
C VAL A 130 -1.20 -1.45 -1.98
N VAL A 131 -0.09 -2.16 -2.16
CA VAL A 131 1.12 -1.64 -2.78
C VAL A 131 1.37 -2.34 -4.10
N ALA A 132 1.51 -1.56 -5.17
CA ALA A 132 2.17 -2.04 -6.37
C ALA A 132 3.68 -1.87 -6.18
N PHE A 133 4.44 -2.94 -6.42
CA PHE A 133 5.89 -2.96 -6.31
C PHE A 133 6.52 -3.44 -7.62
N HIS A 134 7.31 -2.60 -8.28
CA HIS A 134 8.04 -2.98 -9.47
C HIS A 134 9.36 -3.65 -9.09
N THR A 135 9.49 -4.94 -9.40
CA THR A 135 10.50 -5.82 -8.78
C THR A 135 11.94 -5.54 -9.19
N ALA A 136 12.15 -5.12 -10.43
CA ALA A 136 13.49 -4.85 -10.95
C ALA A 136 14.04 -3.48 -10.53
N THR A 137 13.19 -2.44 -10.48
CA THR A 137 13.64 -1.08 -10.09
C THR A 137 13.49 -0.81 -8.59
N GLY A 138 12.67 -1.59 -7.88
CA GLY A 138 12.34 -1.37 -6.47
C GLY A 138 11.40 -0.19 -6.23
N LEU A 139 10.85 0.42 -7.28
CA LEU A 139 9.87 1.50 -7.16
C LEU A 139 8.51 0.95 -6.71
N SER A 140 7.82 1.72 -5.87
CA SER A 140 6.54 1.30 -5.30
C SER A 140 5.60 2.47 -5.07
N THR A 141 4.31 2.17 -5.06
CA THR A 141 3.23 3.13 -4.82
C THR A 141 2.11 2.41 -4.07
N ALA A 142 1.48 3.11 -3.13
CA ALA A 142 0.53 2.55 -2.20
C ALA A 142 -0.85 3.21 -2.34
N GLN A 143 -1.89 2.42 -2.14
CA GLN A 143 -3.28 2.86 -2.06
C GLN A 143 -3.91 2.31 -0.78
N ASP A 144 -4.48 3.19 0.03
CA ASP A 144 -5.16 2.78 1.25
C ASP A 144 -6.61 2.41 0.95
N VAL A 145 -7.01 1.22 1.41
CA VAL A 145 -8.36 0.69 1.23
C VAL A 145 -8.98 0.37 2.58
N HIS A 146 -10.28 0.64 2.70
CA HIS A 146 -11.07 0.24 3.86
C HIS A 146 -11.80 -1.06 3.55
N VAL A 147 -11.74 -2.02 4.47
CA VAL A 147 -12.33 -3.35 4.32
C VAL A 147 -13.36 -3.58 5.43
N GLN A 148 -14.52 -4.13 5.05
CA GLN A 148 -15.58 -4.57 5.95
C GLN A 148 -16.02 -5.99 5.60
N THR A 149 -15.32 -6.95 6.19
CA THR A 149 -15.60 -8.38 6.10
C THR A 149 -16.48 -8.85 7.25
N ASP A 150 -17.01 -10.06 7.14
CA ASP A 150 -17.87 -10.61 8.17
C ASP A 150 -17.06 -10.89 9.45
N VAL A 151 -17.51 -10.35 10.58
CA VAL A 151 -16.91 -10.62 11.89
C VAL A 151 -17.72 -11.71 12.58
N THR A 152 -17.06 -12.81 12.93
CA THR A 152 -17.67 -13.80 13.80
C THR A 152 -17.69 -13.25 15.22
N VAL A 153 -18.88 -13.08 15.80
CA VAL A 153 -19.03 -12.67 17.21
C VAL A 153 -18.50 -13.80 18.09
N PRO A 154 -17.54 -13.54 19.00
CA PRO A 154 -17.03 -14.58 19.88
C PRO A 154 -18.14 -15.13 20.79
N ASP A 155 -18.20 -16.46 20.96
CA ASP A 155 -19.15 -17.11 21.89
C ASP A 155 -18.98 -16.63 23.34
N SER A 156 -17.81 -16.09 23.69
CA SER A 156 -17.53 -15.53 25.02
C SER A 156 -18.25 -14.21 25.27
N LEU A 157 -18.71 -13.49 24.24
CA LEU A 157 -19.31 -12.18 24.40
C LEU A 157 -20.63 -12.28 25.17
N GLN A 158 -20.70 -11.67 26.36
CA GLN A 158 -21.90 -11.69 27.19
C GLN A 158 -22.63 -10.35 27.10
N LEU A 159 -23.93 -10.41 26.81
CA LEU A 159 -24.86 -9.29 26.91
C LEU A 159 -25.69 -9.44 28.18
N SER A 160 -25.45 -8.58 29.16
CA SER A 160 -26.23 -8.52 30.40
C SER A 160 -27.26 -7.40 30.31
N ILE A 161 -28.53 -7.75 30.51
CA ILE A 161 -29.64 -6.81 30.50
C ILE A 161 -30.25 -6.79 31.90
N GLU A 162 -30.24 -5.63 32.55
CA GLU A 162 -30.80 -5.44 33.88
C GLU A 162 -31.88 -4.36 33.85
N LEU A 163 -33.08 -4.69 34.33
CA LEU A 163 -34.18 -3.75 34.46
C LEU A 163 -34.35 -3.35 35.92
N THR A 164 -34.27 -2.07 36.21
CA THR A 164 -34.41 -1.55 37.58
C THR A 164 -35.52 -0.51 37.65
N SER A 165 -36.20 -0.43 38.80
CA SER A 165 -37.15 0.63 39.13
C SER A 165 -36.74 1.29 40.43
N ARG A 166 -36.94 2.60 40.53
CA ARG A 166 -36.65 3.35 41.77
C ARG A 166 -37.69 3.08 42.87
N LEU A 167 -38.86 2.58 42.49
CA LEU A 167 -40.03 2.43 43.37
C LEU A 167 -40.21 1.00 43.91
N GLY A 168 -39.27 0.08 43.61
CA GLY A 168 -39.28 -1.30 44.08
C GLY A 168 -39.57 -2.29 42.95
N PRO A 169 -40.54 -3.22 43.10
CA PRO A 169 -40.83 -4.21 42.07
C PRO A 169 -41.25 -3.55 40.75
N LEU A 170 -41.02 -4.26 39.65
CA LEU A 170 -41.37 -3.79 38.31
C LEU A 170 -42.90 -3.76 38.15
N VAL A 171 -43.48 -2.57 38.00
CA VAL A 171 -44.91 -2.37 37.78
C VAL A 171 -45.14 -1.77 36.40
N ALA A 172 -46.17 -2.23 35.70
CA ALA A 172 -46.53 -1.67 34.39
C ALA A 172 -46.86 -0.17 34.52
N SER A 173 -46.42 0.61 33.51
CA SER A 173 -46.61 2.06 33.45
C SER A 173 -45.81 2.91 34.45
N ASP A 174 -44.88 2.29 35.20
CA ASP A 174 -43.87 3.00 35.98
C ASP A 174 -42.60 3.28 35.17
N GLU A 175 -41.84 4.28 35.62
CA GLU A 175 -40.55 4.63 35.05
C GLU A 175 -39.51 3.55 35.40
N MET A 176 -38.86 3.00 34.37
CA MET A 176 -37.88 1.92 34.49
C MET A 176 -36.56 2.33 33.85
N VAL A 177 -35.46 1.85 34.41
CA VAL A 177 -34.12 1.98 33.83
C VAL A 177 -33.68 0.63 33.30
N LEU A 178 -33.44 0.57 31.99
CA LEU A 178 -32.83 -0.56 31.31
C LEU A 178 -31.32 -0.32 31.24
N SER A 179 -30.55 -1.14 31.93
CA SER A 179 -29.10 -1.20 31.81
C SER A 179 -28.73 -2.31 30.85
N VAL A 180 -27.96 -1.97 29.81
CA VAL A 180 -27.43 -2.93 28.83
C VAL A 180 -25.92 -2.88 28.93
N VAL A 181 -25.31 -3.99 29.31
CA VAL A 181 -23.86 -4.13 29.44
C VAL A 181 -23.39 -5.23 28.50
N MET A 182 -22.39 -4.90 27.67
CA MET A 182 -21.70 -5.87 26.83
C MET A 182 -20.28 -6.05 27.36
N SER A 183 -19.90 -7.30 27.64
CA SER A 183 -18.60 -7.62 28.23
C SER A 183 -17.95 -8.81 27.51
N ASN A 184 -16.64 -8.70 27.27
CA ASN A 184 -15.81 -9.88 27.01
C ASN A 184 -15.26 -10.36 28.37
N PRO A 185 -15.75 -11.50 28.89
CA PRO A 185 -15.43 -12.01 30.23
C PRO A 185 -13.96 -12.41 30.41
#